data_AF-A0A6A9QQB9-F1
#
_entry.id   AF-A0A6A9QQB9-F1
#
_cell.length_a   1.000
_cell.length_b   1.000
_cell.length_c   1.000
_cell.angle_alpha   90.00
_cell.angle_beta   90.00
_cell.angle_gamma   90.00
#
_symmetry.space_group_name_H-M   'P 1'
#
loop_
_entity.id
_entity.type
_entity.pdbx_description
1 polymer ?
#
loop_
_entity_poly.entity_id
_entity_poly.type
_entity_poly.pdbx_seq_one_letter_code
_entity_poly.pdbx_strand_id
1 'polypeptide(L)' 'MNKFRILIPEPNSKYLRVKCSQCGYEQTVFSNSTFPVRCLSCGSQLVFAKGGKAKINGDILKVLG' A
#
# COMPACT_ATOMS: atom_id res chain seq x y z
N MET A 1 10.90 15.18 10.20
CA MET A 1 10.30 16.52 10.44
C MET A 1 8.83 16.34 10.78
N ASN A 2 8.33 17.01 11.82
CA ASN A 2 6.92 16.96 12.18
C ASN A 2 6.11 17.80 11.17
N LYS A 3 5.16 17.17 10.48
CA LYS A 3 4.33 17.83 9.46
C LYS A 3 3.50 19.00 10.00
N PHE A 4 3.20 18.95 11.28
CA PHE A 4 2.46 19.97 12.02
C PHE A 4 3.20 21.31 12.14
N ARG A 5 4.45 21.40 11.65
CA ARG A 5 5.24 22.65 11.60
C ARG A 5 5.13 23.38 10.25
N ILE A 6 4.31 22.88 9.33
CA ILE A 6 4.11 23.44 7.98
C ILE A 6 2.70 24.05 7.93
N LEU A 7 2.54 25.21 7.29
CA LEU A 7 1.26 25.95 7.24
C LEU A 7 0.11 25.13 6.63
N ILE A 8 0.40 24.35 5.58
CA ILE A 8 -0.56 23.45 4.92
C ILE A 8 0.11 22.07 4.83
N PRO A 9 -0.25 21.11 5.68
CA PRO A 9 0.38 19.79 5.68
C PRO A 9 -0.20 18.88 4.58
N GLU A 10 0.68 18.28 3.79
CA GLU A 10 0.29 17.28 2.79
C GLU A 10 0.36 15.85 3.36
N PRO A 11 -0.56 14.94 2.95
CA PRO A 11 -0.51 13.53 3.33
C PRO A 11 0.73 12.86 2.72
N ASN A 12 1.39 11.99 3.51
CA ASN A 12 2.52 11.17 3.02
C ASN A 12 2.03 9.84 2.46
N SER A 13 0.75 9.54 2.69
CA SER A 13 0.12 8.30 2.28
C SER A 13 -0.20 8.38 0.80
N LYS A 14 0.02 7.28 0.09
CA LYS A 14 -0.22 7.17 -1.35
C LYS A 14 -0.96 5.87 -1.65
N TYR A 15 -1.67 5.85 -2.78
CA TYR A 15 -2.19 4.61 -3.32
C TYR A 15 -1.14 3.96 -4.22
N LEU A 16 -1.05 2.64 -4.14
CA LEU A 16 -0.07 1.84 -4.87
C LEU A 16 -0.82 0.80 -5.68
N ARG A 17 -0.51 0.71 -6.97
CA ARG A 17 -0.98 -0.38 -7.83
C ARG A 17 0.05 -1.49 -7.77
N VAL A 18 -0.33 -2.60 -7.16
CA VAL A 18 0.55 -3.74 -6.88
C VAL A 18 0.07 -4.93 -7.69
N LYS A 19 1.01 -5.58 -8.37
CA LYS A 19 0.78 -6.85 -9.05
C LYS A 19 1.12 -7.99 -8.11
N CYS A 20 0.22 -8.96 -7.99
CA CYS A 20 0.49 -10.18 -7.25
C CYS A 20 1.48 -11.05 -8.02
N SER A 21 2.59 -11.45 -7.39
CA SER A 21 3.61 -12.30 -8.03
C SER A 21 3.15 -13.75 -8.25
N GLN A 22 2.02 -14.16 -7.65
CA GLN A 22 1.47 -15.53 -7.77
C GLN A 22 0.47 -15.66 -8.93
N CYS A 23 -0.47 -14.72 -9.08
CA CYS A 23 -1.55 -14.79 -10.07
C CYS A 23 -1.50 -13.68 -11.13
N GLY A 24 -0.60 -12.71 -10.99
CA GLY A 24 -0.51 -11.57 -11.90
C GLY A 24 -1.64 -10.55 -11.77
N TYR A 25 -2.58 -10.74 -10.83
CA TYR A 25 -3.68 -9.81 -10.60
C TYR A 25 -3.16 -8.47 -10.08
N GLU A 26 -3.65 -7.38 -10.67
CA GLU A 26 -3.35 -6.03 -10.25
C GLU A 26 -4.36 -5.56 -9.19
N GLN A 27 -3.88 -5.11 -8.05
CA GLN A 27 -4.72 -4.59 -6.98
C GLN A 27 -4.20 -3.23 -6.51
N THR A 28 -5.11 -2.30 -6.29
CA THR A 28 -4.81 -1.02 -5.65
C THR A 28 -4.81 -1.19 -4.14
N VAL A 29 -3.70 -0.86 -3.49
CA VAL A 29 -3.52 -0.94 -2.03
C VAL A 29 -3.07 0.41 -1.47
N PHE A 30 -3.36 0.66 -0.20
CA PHE A 30 -2.96 1.88 0.48
C PHE A 30 -1.59 1.71 1.15
N SER A 31 -0.72 2.72 1.05
CA SER A 31 0.64 2.64 1.59
C SER A 31 0.70 2.43 3.10
N ASN A 32 -0.32 2.91 3.83
CA ASN A 32 -0.42 2.83 5.29
C ASN A 32 -1.65 1.98 5.70
N SER A 33 -1.84 0.83 5.03
CA SER A 33 -2.92 -0.10 5.38
C SER A 33 -2.74 -0.68 6.79
N THR A 34 -3.73 -0.43 7.66
CA THR A 34 -3.84 -1.04 8.99
C THR A 34 -4.44 -2.44 8.94
N PHE A 35 -5.17 -2.77 7.87
CA PHE A 35 -5.78 -4.09 7.69
C PHE A 35 -4.93 -4.98 6.78
N PRO A 36 -4.75 -6.28 7.11
CA PRO A 36 -4.10 -7.24 6.23
C PRO A 36 -4.90 -7.46 4.93
N VAL A 37 -4.42 -6.95 3.80
CA VAL A 37 -5.09 -7.08 2.49
C VAL A 37 -4.69 -8.40 1.80
N ARG A 38 -5.70 -9.14 1.33
CA ARG A 38 -5.54 -10.36 0.54
C ARG A 38 -5.78 -10.08 -0.94
N CYS A 39 -5.13 -10.87 -1.79
CA CYS A 39 -5.41 -10.86 -3.22
C CYS A 39 -6.83 -11.36 -3.49
N LEU A 40 -7.59 -10.65 -4.32
CA LEU A 40 -8.94 -11.05 -4.72
C LEU A 40 -8.98 -12.30 -5.61
N SER A 41 -7.90 -12.58 -6.33
CA SER A 41 -7.83 -13.72 -7.26
C SER A 41 -7.30 -14.99 -6.60
N CYS A 42 -6.20 -14.92 -5.85
CA CYS A 42 -5.56 -16.11 -5.26
C CYS A 42 -5.71 -16.24 -3.73
N GLY A 43 -6.27 -15.23 -3.05
CA GLY A 43 -6.42 -15.24 -1.59
C GLY A 43 -5.13 -15.07 -0.79
N SER A 44 -3.96 -15.04 -1.43
CA SER A 44 -2.66 -14.86 -0.77
C SER A 44 -2.55 -13.50 -0.09
N GLN A 45 -1.82 -13.44 1.02
CA GLN A 45 -1.59 -12.22 1.78
C GLN A 45 -0.66 -11.27 1.00
N LEU A 46 -1.21 -10.16 0.50
CA LEU A 46 -0.44 -9.17 -0.28
C LEU A 46 0.17 -8.08 0.60
N VAL A 47 -0.56 -7.66 1.65
CA VAL A 47 -0.14 -6.54 2.50
C VAL A 47 -0.16 -6.95 3.96
N PHE A 48 0.94 -6.72 4.67
CA PHE A 48 1.04 -6.87 6.11
C PHE A 48 0.97 -5.51 6.78
N ALA A 49 0.01 -5.35 7.69
CA ALA A 49 -0.14 -4.14 8.47
C ALA A 49 1.05 -3.93 9.40
N LYS A 50 1.52 -2.68 9.47
CA LYS A 50 2.57 -2.23 10.39
C LYS A 50 2.15 -0.87 10.95
N GLY A 51 2.76 -0.43 12.05
CA GLY A 51 2.48 0.89 12.66
C GLY A 51 2.80 2.11 11.78
N GLY A 52 3.38 1.91 10.59
CA GLY A 52 3.70 2.98 9.63
C GLY A 52 3.34 2.56 8.21
N LYS A 53 4.31 2.57 7.30
CA LYS A 53 4.10 2.01 5.95
C LYS A 53 3.90 0.50 6.04
N ALA A 54 2.83 0.03 5.41
CA ALA A 54 2.52 -1.38 5.33
C ALA A 54 3.58 -2.11 4.49
N LYS A 55 3.86 -3.36 4.84
CA LYS A 55 4.79 -4.21 4.06
C LYS A 55 4.01 -4.88 2.94
N ILE A 56 4.41 -4.63 1.70
CA ILE A 56 3.77 -5.21 0.51
C ILE A 56 4.63 -6.38 0.01
N ASN A 57 4.03 -7.55 -0.14
CA ASN A 57 4.64 -8.75 -0.73
C ASN A 57 4.15 -8.91 -2.19
N GLY A 58 4.59 -8.01 -3.07
CA GLY A 58 4.24 -8.03 -4.49
C GLY A 58 4.95 -6.90 -5.25
N ASP A 59 4.82 -6.91 -6.57
CA ASP A 59 5.50 -5.97 -7.46
C ASP A 59 4.72 -4.66 -7.54
N ILE A 60 5.33 -3.54 -7.13
CA ILE A 60 4.70 -2.23 -7.19
C ILE A 60 4.85 -1.70 -8.61
N LEU A 61 3.76 -1.68 -9.38
CA LEU A 61 3.76 -1.21 -10.76
C LEU A 61 3.74 0.32 -10.84
N LYS A 62 2.88 0.95 -10.04
CA LYS A 62 2.65 2.39 -10.12
C LYS A 62 2.23 2.97 -8.79
N VAL A 63 2.70 4.17 -8.51
CA VAL A 63 2.19 5.00 -7.42
C VAL A 63 1.08 5.88 -7.99
N LEU A 64 -0.13 5.73 -7.47
CA LEU A 64 -1.28 6.57 -7.75
C LEU A 64 -1.26 7.66 -6.66
N GLY A 65 -0.63 8.79 -7.04
CA GLY A 65 -0.40 9.95 -6.17
C GLY A 65 -1.66 10.75 -5.96
#